data_AF-A0A0U1D8L5-F1
#
_entry.id   AF-A0A0U1D8L5-F1
#
_cell.length_a   1.000
_cell.length_b   1.000
_cell.length_c   1.000
_cell.angle_alpha   90.00
_cell.angle_beta   90.00
_cell.angle_gamma   90.00
#
_symmetry.space_group_name_H-M   'P 1'
#
loop_
_entity.id
_entity.type
_entity.pdbx_description
1 polymer ?
#
loop_
_entity_poly.entity_id
_entity_poly.type
_entity_poly.pdbx_seq_one_letter_code
_entity_poly.pdbx_strand_id
1 'polypeptide(L)'
;MYGEESRNPKKIIPIAVICSVVGIGAFYVIVSWLAIVGTGPQNAIALAQDSATAGDIFFTPVHQHLGQWAVDLFKILLMTGSFACGMAFHNCAARYLYAIGRENVIPGMRRTIGATHPVHGSPHIAGFVQTAFATVVVLFFDITGRDPTPGSTV
;
A
#
# COMPACT_ATOMS: atom_id res chain seq x y z
N MET A 1 0.57 16.61 7.46
CA MET A 1 -0.40 16.85 6.38
C MET A 1 -1.82 17.07 6.91
N TYR A 2 -2.45 16.09 7.56
CA TYR A 2 -3.78 16.27 8.18
C TYR A 2 -3.77 16.98 9.55
N GLY A 3 -2.66 17.65 9.91
CA GLY A 3 -2.54 18.34 11.19
C GLY A 3 -3.33 19.63 11.26
N GLU A 4 -3.54 20.29 10.12
CA GLU A 4 -4.31 21.54 10.02
C GLU A 4 -5.83 21.28 10.10
N GLU A 5 -6.28 20.08 9.72
CA GLU A 5 -7.68 19.63 9.78
C GLU A 5 -8.02 18.93 11.12
N SER A 6 -7.01 18.68 11.97
CA SER A 6 -7.21 18.00 13.25
C SER A 6 -7.53 19.00 14.35
N ARG A 7 -8.60 18.76 15.13
CA ARG A 7 -9.03 19.62 16.24
C ARG A 7 -7.92 19.89 17.29
N ASN A 8 -6.98 18.95 17.47
CA ASN A 8 -5.85 19.09 18.38
C ASN A 8 -4.65 18.25 17.92
N PRO A 9 -3.87 18.74 16.93
CA PRO A 9 -2.90 17.92 16.21
C PRO A 9 -1.76 17.41 17.10
N LYS A 10 -1.33 18.21 18.10
CA LYS A 10 -0.21 17.85 18.99
C LYS A 10 -0.51 16.64 19.89
N LYS A 11 -1.80 16.35 20.15
CA LYS A 11 -2.21 15.19 20.95
C LYS A 11 -2.83 14.08 20.12
N ILE A 12 -3.69 14.42 19.15
CA ILE A 12 -4.47 13.43 18.40
C ILE A 12 -3.59 12.65 17.42
N ILE A 13 -2.67 13.31 16.73
CA ILE A 13 -1.81 12.66 15.73
C ILE A 13 -0.96 11.53 16.35
N PRO A 14 -0.19 11.75 17.43
CA PRO A 14 0.63 10.67 18.00
C PRO A 14 -0.22 9.51 18.54
N ILE A 15 -1.37 9.79 19.16
CA ILE A 15 -2.28 8.75 19.65
C ILE A 15 -2.85 7.94 18.47
N ALA A 16 -3.31 8.62 17.41
CA ALA A 16 -3.86 7.95 16.24
C ALA A 16 -2.83 7.02 15.59
N VAL A 17 -1.59 7.48 15.42
CA VAL A 17 -0.51 6.65 14.85
C VAL A 17 -0.22 5.44 15.75
N ILE A 18 -0.07 5.63 17.06
CA ILE A 18 0.22 4.53 17.99
C ILE A 18 -0.94 3.52 18.03
N CYS A 19 -2.19 4.00 18.14
CA CYS A 19 -3.37 3.13 18.13
C CYS A 19 -3.49 2.36 16.81
N SER A 20 -3.23 3.00 15.67
CA SER A 20 -3.23 2.32 14.36
C SER A 20 -2.14 1.25 14.28
N VAL A 21 -0.91 1.56 14.69
CA VAL A 21 0.21 0.62 14.63
C VAL A 21 -0.04 -0.58 15.55
N VAL A 22 -0.46 -0.34 16.80
CA VAL A 22 -0.76 -1.41 17.76
C VAL A 22 -1.95 -2.24 17.28
N GLY A 23 -3.01 -1.60 16.77
CA GLY A 23 -4.18 -2.31 16.27
C GLY A 23 -3.87 -3.19 15.06
N ILE A 24 -3.14 -2.67 14.07
CA ILE A 24 -2.73 -3.44 12.89
C ILE A 24 -1.75 -4.55 13.29
N GLY A 25 -0.80 -4.28 14.20
CA GLY A 25 0.13 -5.28 14.69
C GLY A 25 -0.56 -6.43 15.42
N ALA A 26 -1.47 -6.14 16.34
CA ALA A 26 -2.25 -7.16 17.04
C ALA A 26 -3.10 -7.99 16.07
N PHE A 27 -3.76 -7.32 15.12
CA PHE A 27 -4.53 -7.98 14.07
C PHE A 27 -3.65 -8.91 13.22
N TYR A 28 -2.48 -8.43 12.81
CA TYR A 28 -1.52 -9.22 12.04
C TYR A 28 -1.07 -10.47 12.79
N VAL A 29 -0.77 -10.36 14.09
CA VAL A 29 -0.39 -11.51 14.94
C VAL A 29 -1.53 -12.53 15.00
N ILE A 30 -2.77 -12.07 15.23
CA ILE A 30 -3.94 -12.95 15.31
C ILE A 30 -4.17 -13.68 13.98
N VAL A 31 -4.15 -12.95 12.86
CA VAL A 31 -4.37 -13.53 11.52
C VAL A 31 -3.26 -14.53 11.17
N SER A 32 -2.01 -14.18 11.44
CA SER A 32 -0.87 -15.08 11.21
C SER A 32 -0.97 -16.35 12.04
N TRP A 33 -1.38 -16.24 13.31
CA TRP A 33 -1.62 -17.39 14.18
C TRP A 33 -2.73 -18.29 13.65
N LEU A 34 -3.87 -17.72 13.24
CA LEU A 34 -4.99 -18.46 12.68
C LEU A 34 -4.61 -19.18 11.38
N ALA A 35 -3.78 -18.56 10.54
CA ALA A 35 -3.31 -19.15 9.30
C ALA A 35 -2.44 -20.39 9.53
N ILE A 36 -1.54 -20.33 10.52
CA ILE A 36 -0.68 -21.46 10.93
C ILE A 36 -1.52 -22.60 11.51
N VAL A 37 -2.47 -22.29 12.40
CA VAL A 37 -3.34 -23.31 13.02
C VAL A 37 -4.30 -23.92 12.00
N GLY A 38 -4.86 -23.13 11.08
CA GLY A 38 -5.81 -23.58 10.07
C GLY A 38 -5.20 -24.45 8.98
N THR A 39 -3.93 -24.20 8.62
CA THR A 39 -3.21 -24.98 7.59
C THR A 39 -2.39 -26.13 8.18
N GLY A 40 -2.03 -26.04 9.46
CA GLY A 40 -1.10 -26.92 10.16
C GLY A 40 0.35 -26.41 10.09
N PRO A 41 1.13 -26.43 11.19
CA PRO A 41 2.44 -25.78 11.24
C PRO A 41 3.44 -26.25 10.18
N GLN A 42 3.52 -27.56 9.94
CA GLN A 42 4.46 -28.14 8.97
C GLN A 42 4.06 -27.81 7.53
N ASN A 43 2.76 -27.80 7.24
CA ASN A 43 2.24 -27.50 5.92
C ASN A 43 2.33 -25.99 5.62
N ALA A 44 2.08 -25.13 6.62
CA ALA A 44 2.25 -23.69 6.50
C ALA A 44 3.71 -23.31 6.19
N ILE A 45 4.69 -23.99 6.82
CA ILE A 45 6.11 -23.78 6.51
C ILE A 45 6.42 -24.23 5.08
N ALA A 46 5.95 -25.42 4.67
CA ALA A 46 6.20 -25.94 3.32
C ALA A 46 5.62 -25.03 2.22
N LEU A 47 4.38 -24.55 2.41
CA LEU A 47 3.71 -23.65 1.47
C LEU A 47 4.35 -22.26 1.46
N ALA A 48 4.90 -21.78 2.58
CA ALA A 48 5.54 -20.47 2.66
C ALA A 48 6.93 -20.42 2.00
N GLN A 49 7.56 -21.57 1.72
CA GLN A 49 8.86 -21.61 1.03
C GLN A 49 8.73 -21.30 -0.46
N ASP A 50 7.56 -21.52 -1.07
CA ASP A 50 7.28 -21.22 -2.47
C ASP A 50 6.41 -19.96 -2.58
N SER A 51 6.89 -18.98 -3.36
CA SER A 51 6.17 -17.73 -3.62
C SER A 51 4.85 -17.96 -4.37
N ALA A 52 4.77 -19.04 -5.17
CA ALA A 52 3.56 -19.40 -5.89
C ALA A 52 2.47 -19.97 -4.98
N THR A 53 2.85 -20.64 -3.89
CA THR A 53 1.93 -21.40 -3.01
C THR A 53 1.69 -20.71 -1.66
N ALA A 54 2.42 -19.65 -1.34
CA ALA A 54 2.28 -18.90 -0.08
C ALA A 54 0.85 -18.38 0.16
N GLY A 55 0.09 -18.07 -0.91
CA GLY A 55 -1.31 -17.66 -0.81
C GLY A 55 -2.25 -18.75 -0.29
N ASP A 56 -1.92 -20.02 -0.53
CA ASP A 56 -2.78 -21.16 -0.20
C ASP A 56 -2.89 -21.41 1.30
N ILE A 57 -1.98 -20.84 2.10
CA ILE A 57 -2.04 -20.81 3.57
C ILE A 57 -3.34 -20.11 4.04
N PHE A 58 -3.87 -19.18 3.25
CA PHE A 58 -5.10 -18.45 3.57
C PHE A 58 -6.30 -18.97 2.78
N PHE A 59 -6.12 -19.29 1.49
CA PHE A 59 -7.23 -19.72 0.64
C PHE A 59 -7.71 -21.14 0.95
N THR A 60 -6.82 -22.07 1.31
CA THR A 60 -7.19 -23.47 1.57
C THR A 60 -8.12 -23.60 2.79
N PRO A 61 -7.83 -23.00 3.96
CA PRO A 61 -8.74 -23.07 5.09
C PRO A 61 -10.10 -22.39 4.83
N VAL A 62 -10.10 -21.27 4.09
CA VAL A 62 -11.34 -20.57 3.70
C VAL A 62 -12.19 -21.44 2.80
N HIS A 63 -11.59 -22.10 1.81
CA HIS A 63 -12.30 -23.04 0.94
C HIS A 63 -12.88 -24.22 1.72
N GLN A 64 -12.09 -24.82 2.62
CA GLN A 64 -12.50 -26.01 3.38
C GLN A 64 -13.62 -25.71 4.39
N HIS A 65 -13.65 -24.51 4.98
CA HIS A 65 -14.64 -24.18 6.02
C HIS A 65 -15.84 -23.37 5.52
N LEU A 66 -15.67 -22.50 4.52
CA LEU A 66 -16.73 -21.61 4.03
C LEU A 66 -17.16 -21.94 2.59
N GLY A 67 -16.33 -22.63 1.81
CA GLY A 67 -16.60 -22.98 0.42
C GLY A 67 -16.12 -21.94 -0.60
N GLN A 68 -16.32 -22.24 -1.90
CA GLN A 68 -15.73 -21.48 -3.01
C GLN A 68 -16.19 -20.01 -3.10
N TRP A 69 -17.44 -19.71 -2.77
CA TRP A 69 -17.97 -18.33 -2.83
C TRP A 69 -17.19 -17.38 -1.90
N ALA A 70 -16.71 -17.88 -0.76
CA ALA A 70 -15.94 -17.10 0.19
C ALA A 70 -14.53 -16.82 -0.32
N VAL A 71 -13.94 -17.76 -1.06
CA VAL A 71 -12.64 -17.59 -1.73
C VAL A 71 -12.72 -16.47 -2.76
N ASP A 72 -13.76 -16.45 -3.58
CA ASP A 72 -13.95 -15.42 -4.61
C ASP A 72 -14.15 -14.03 -4.00
N LEU A 73 -14.93 -13.96 -2.92
CA LEU A 73 -15.07 -12.71 -2.15
C LEU A 73 -13.73 -12.26 -1.58
N PHE A 74 -12.93 -13.17 -1.02
CA PHE A 74 -11.61 -12.87 -0.46
C PHE A 74 -10.66 -12.30 -1.52
N LYS A 75 -10.66 -12.87 -2.74
CA LYS A 75 -9.90 -12.34 -3.89
C LYS A 75 -10.32 -10.91 -4.24
N ILE A 76 -11.62 -10.63 -4.29
CA ILE A 76 -12.14 -9.29 -4.59
C ILE A 76 -11.71 -8.28 -3.51
N LEU A 77 -11.82 -8.65 -2.23
CA LEU A 77 -11.39 -7.81 -1.11
C LEU A 77 -9.90 -7.53 -1.17
N LEU A 78 -9.09 -8.53 -1.49
CA LEU A 78 -7.64 -8.41 -1.59
C LEU A 78 -7.26 -7.45 -2.74
N MET A 79 -7.89 -7.60 -3.91
CA MET A 79 -7.67 -6.71 -5.05
C MET A 79 -8.07 -5.26 -4.73
N THR A 80 -9.24 -5.08 -4.12
CA THR A 80 -9.77 -3.76 -3.75
C THR A 80 -8.90 -3.10 -2.67
N GLY A 81 -8.44 -3.87 -1.69
CA GLY A 81 -7.56 -3.39 -0.62
C GLY A 81 -6.20 -2.93 -1.13
N SER A 82 -5.57 -3.71 -2.01
CA SER A 82 -4.31 -3.33 -2.66
C SER A 82 -4.46 -2.06 -3.49
N PHE A 83 -5.54 -1.95 -4.26
CA PHE A 83 -5.84 -0.75 -5.02
C PHE A 83 -6.05 0.47 -4.12
N ALA A 84 -6.83 0.33 -3.05
CA ALA A 84 -7.07 1.40 -2.08
C ALA A 84 -5.78 1.86 -1.40
N CYS A 85 -4.89 0.92 -1.04
CA CYS A 85 -3.58 1.22 -0.48
C CYS A 85 -2.71 2.00 -1.48
N GLY A 86 -2.66 1.58 -2.74
CA GLY A 86 -1.97 2.29 -3.81
C GLY A 86 -2.47 3.72 -3.98
N MET A 87 -3.79 3.90 -4.04
CA MET A 87 -4.43 5.23 -4.14
C MET A 87 -4.09 6.13 -2.95
N ALA A 88 -4.02 5.58 -1.73
CA ALA A 88 -3.62 6.33 -0.55
C ALA A 88 -2.16 6.84 -0.65
N PHE A 89 -1.24 6.01 -1.13
CA PHE A 89 0.15 6.43 -1.35
C PHE A 89 0.27 7.49 -2.44
N HIS A 90 -0.42 7.31 -3.57
CA HIS A 90 -0.46 8.32 -4.64
C HIS A 90 -0.96 9.68 -4.11
N ASN A 91 -2.02 9.67 -3.31
CA ASN A 91 -2.60 10.89 -2.73
C ASN A 91 -1.65 11.56 -1.73
N CYS A 92 -1.05 10.78 -0.82
CA CYS A 92 -0.07 11.29 0.15
C CYS A 92 1.16 11.88 -0.53
N ALA A 93 1.72 11.19 -1.53
CA ALA A 93 2.91 11.64 -2.23
C ALA A 93 2.68 12.92 -3.04
N ALA A 94 1.56 13.02 -3.77
CA ALA A 94 1.21 14.25 -4.49
C ALA A 94 1.08 15.45 -3.55
N ARG A 95 0.50 15.25 -2.36
CA ARG A 95 0.38 16.33 -1.36
C ARG A 95 1.70 16.67 -0.67
N TYR A 96 2.60 15.69 -0.47
CA TYR A 96 3.97 15.96 0.00
C TYR A 96 4.76 16.78 -1.03
N LEU A 97 4.73 16.37 -2.30
CA LEU A 97 5.36 17.10 -3.40
C LEU A 97 4.80 18.52 -3.54
N TYR A 98 3.48 18.70 -3.39
CA TYR A 98 2.85 20.02 -3.39
C TYR A 98 3.33 20.90 -2.22
N ALA A 99 3.42 20.35 -1.00
CA ALA A 99 3.91 21.10 0.17
C ALA A 99 5.36 21.57 -0.03
N ILE A 100 6.24 20.69 -0.52
CA ILE A 100 7.64 21.02 -0.85
C ILE A 100 7.71 22.04 -2.00
N GLY A 101 6.85 21.90 -3.01
CA GLY A 101 6.71 22.85 -4.11
C GLY A 101 6.35 24.26 -3.66
N ARG A 102 5.54 24.38 -2.61
CA ARG A 102 5.14 25.67 -2.01
C ARG A 102 6.28 26.39 -1.30
N GLU A 103 7.21 25.64 -0.72
CA GLU A 103 8.41 26.17 -0.04
C GLU A 103 9.42 26.75 -1.03
N ASN A 104 9.21 26.53 -2.34
CA ASN A 104 9.92 27.21 -3.43
C ASN A 104 11.44 26.98 -3.39
N VAL A 105 11.83 25.76 -2.98
CA VAL A 105 13.23 25.31 -2.81
C VAL A 105 14.03 25.41 -4.11
N ILE A 106 13.37 25.37 -5.27
CA ILE A 106 13.95 25.59 -6.60
C ILE A 106 13.19 26.75 -7.27
N PRO A 107 13.88 27.75 -7.85
CA PRO A 107 13.23 28.88 -8.52
C PRO A 107 12.26 28.40 -9.62
N GLY A 108 10.97 28.67 -9.45
CA GLY A 108 9.90 28.28 -10.40
C GLY A 108 9.06 27.08 -9.95
N MET A 109 9.47 26.33 -8.92
CA MET A 109 8.73 25.16 -8.42
C MET A 109 7.36 25.52 -7.82
N ARG A 110 7.21 26.74 -7.27
CA ARG A 110 5.92 27.26 -6.80
C ARG A 110 4.91 27.51 -7.91
N ARG A 111 5.36 27.74 -9.16
CA ARG A 111 4.47 27.92 -10.33
C ARG A 111 4.06 26.60 -10.99
N THR A 112 4.79 25.51 -10.74
CA THR A 112 4.55 24.20 -11.35
C THR A 112 4.02 23.20 -10.33
N ILE A 113 4.89 22.62 -9.49
CA ILE A 113 4.55 21.54 -8.55
C ILE A 113 3.78 22.09 -7.33
N GLY A 114 4.02 23.34 -6.97
CA GLY A 114 3.30 24.08 -5.92
C GLY A 114 2.00 24.76 -6.40
N ALA A 115 1.56 24.53 -7.64
CA ALA A 115 0.32 25.10 -8.18
C ALA A 115 -0.84 24.10 -8.10
N THR A 116 -1.95 24.51 -7.48
CA THR A 116 -3.22 23.76 -7.49
C THR A 116 -4.06 24.14 -8.70
N HIS A 117 -4.89 23.21 -9.17
CA HIS A 117 -5.86 23.49 -10.23
C HIS A 117 -6.81 24.62 -9.77
N PRO A 118 -6.99 25.70 -10.55
CA PRO A 118 -7.69 26.91 -10.10
C PRO A 118 -9.17 26.69 -9.77
N VAL A 119 -9.80 25.63 -10.31
CA VAL A 119 -11.22 25.34 -10.08
C VAL A 119 -11.44 24.21 -9.07
N HIS A 120 -10.50 23.28 -8.91
CA HIS A 120 -10.71 22.04 -8.12
C HIS A 120 -9.76 21.93 -6.92
N GLY A 121 -8.81 22.85 -6.77
CA GLY A 121 -7.84 22.84 -5.68
C GLY A 121 -6.88 21.64 -5.68
N SER A 122 -6.94 20.76 -6.68
CA SER A 122 -6.15 19.52 -6.74
C SER A 122 -4.77 19.77 -7.35
N PRO A 123 -3.68 19.28 -6.74
CA PRO A 123 -2.32 19.39 -7.27
C PRO A 123 -2.08 18.37 -8.39
N HIS A 124 -2.71 18.60 -9.56
CA HIS A 124 -2.66 17.72 -10.73
C HIS A 124 -1.23 17.47 -11.25
N ILE A 125 -0.36 18.49 -11.20
CA ILE A 125 1.05 18.40 -11.63
C ILE A 125 1.86 17.51 -10.68
N ALA A 126 1.64 17.61 -9.37
CA ALA A 126 2.32 16.78 -8.39
C ALA A 126 1.94 15.30 -8.50
N GLY A 127 0.67 15.00 -8.84
CA GLY A 127 0.23 13.64 -9.15
C GLY A 127 0.92 13.07 -10.39
N PHE A 128 1.05 13.87 -11.45
CA PHE A 128 1.73 13.45 -12.69
C PHE A 128 3.22 13.17 -12.47
N VAL A 129 3.89 14.01 -11.67
CA VAL A 129 5.30 13.81 -11.28
C VAL A 129 5.46 12.55 -10.45
N GLN A 130 4.56 12.26 -9.51
CA GLN A 130 4.61 11.02 -8.73
C GLN A 130 4.45 9.78 -9.61
N THR A 131 3.49 9.80 -10.55
CA THR A 131 3.32 8.70 -11.49
C THR A 131 4.54 8.54 -12.39
N ALA A 132 5.10 9.64 -12.89
CA ALA A 132 6.34 9.60 -13.69
C ALA A 132 7.52 9.03 -12.88
N PHE A 133 7.67 9.42 -11.61
CA PHE A 133 8.70 8.87 -10.74
C PHE A 133 8.51 7.37 -10.50
N ALA A 134 7.28 6.94 -10.19
CA ALA A 134 6.96 5.52 -10.05
C ALA A 134 7.28 4.75 -11.33
N THR A 135 6.92 5.27 -12.50
CA THR A 135 7.26 4.68 -13.80
C THR A 135 8.78 4.58 -14.00
N VAL A 136 9.54 5.62 -13.66
CA VAL A 136 11.01 5.59 -13.77
C VAL A 136 11.61 4.53 -12.85
N VAL A 137 11.11 4.41 -11.62
CA VAL A 137 11.58 3.38 -10.68
C VAL A 137 11.27 1.98 -11.21
N VAL A 138 10.05 1.74 -11.71
CA VAL A 138 9.67 0.45 -12.31
C VAL A 138 10.54 0.13 -13.52
N LEU A 139 10.73 1.07 -14.44
CA LEU A 139 11.59 0.90 -15.61
C LEU A 139 13.05 0.67 -15.20
N PHE A 140 13.52 1.31 -14.13
CA PHE A 140 14.87 1.08 -13.61
C PHE A 140 15.04 -0.35 -13.07
N PHE A 141 14.06 -0.87 -12.34
CA PHE A 141 14.09 -2.26 -11.87
C PHE A 141 14.00 -3.28 -13.00
N ASP A 142 13.15 -3.00 -14.00
CA ASP A 142 13.02 -3.79 -15.24
C ASP A 142 14.33 -3.83 -16.04
N ILE A 143 14.95 -2.66 -16.29
CA ILE A 143 16.22 -2.57 -17.04
C ILE A 143 17.40 -3.16 -16.26
N THR A 144 17.39 -3.10 -14.92
CA THR A 144 18.46 -3.68 -14.11
C THR A 144 18.31 -5.19 -13.87
N GLY A 145 17.29 -5.83 -14.45
CA GLY A 145 17.08 -7.28 -14.35
C GLY A 145 16.93 -7.78 -12.92
N ARG A 146 16.49 -6.90 -12.00
CA ARG A 146 16.16 -7.27 -10.63
C ARG A 146 14.70 -7.66 -10.58
N ASP A 147 14.41 -8.82 -11.16
CA ASP A 147 13.09 -9.42 -11.15
C ASP A 147 12.69 -9.71 -9.69
N PRO A 148 11.53 -9.21 -9.20
CA PRO A 148 10.99 -9.56 -7.89
C PRO A 148 10.40 -10.97 -7.86
N THR A 149 10.24 -11.60 -9.02
CA THR A 149 9.69 -12.95 -9.20
C THR A 149 10.79 -13.87 -9.72
N PRO A 150 11.27 -14.84 -8.93
CA PRO A 150 12.04 -15.93 -9.50
C PRO A 150 11.08 -16.74 -10.41
N GLY A 151 11.23 -16.62 -11.74
CA GLY A 151 10.63 -17.58 -12.67
C GLY A 151 9.64 -17.06 -13.72
N SER A 152 9.99 -16.04 -14.50
CA SER A 152 9.40 -15.85 -15.84
C SER A 152 10.46 -15.83 -16.92
N THR A 153 11.21 -16.93 -17.03
CA THR A 153 11.82 -17.33 -18.30
C THR A 153 11.45 -18.77 -18.58
N VAL A 154 10.68 -18.94 -19.66
CA VAL A 154 10.26 -20.17 -20.37
C VAL A 154 9.36 -21.18 -19.66
#